data_AF-A0A7W8YYE5-F1
#
_entry.id   AF-A0A7W8YYE5-F1
#
_cell.length_a   1.000
_cell.length_b   1.000
_cell.length_c   1.000
_cell.angle_alpha   90.00
_cell.angle_beta   90.00
_cell.angle_gamma   90.00
#
_symmetry.space_group_name_H-M   'P 1'
#
loop_
_entity.id
_entity.type
_entity.pdbx_description
1 polymer ?
#
loop_
_entity_poly.entity_id
_entity_poly.type
_entity_poly.pdbx_seq_one_letter_code
_entity_poly.pdbx_strand_id
1 'polypeptide(L)'
;MLVLKNTMLAIALVAGISGAFATKVANSPKVDEPRYDWNGSGPLYSGTLDDKTIMEAQDAYGCKGQTIKCAAGEISSGVGAPKATIFLND
;
A
#
# COMPACT_ATOMS: atom_id res chain seq x y z
N MET A 1 -36.70 25.78 28.07
CA MET A 1 -35.80 24.64 28.34
C MET A 1 -35.87 23.72 27.12
N LEU A 2 -35.00 23.92 26.12
CA LEU A 2 -34.98 23.06 24.92
C LEU A 2 -34.12 21.83 25.21
N VAL A 3 -34.78 20.68 25.21
CA VAL A 3 -34.24 19.36 25.54
C VAL A 3 -33.29 18.91 24.43
N LEU A 4 -32.16 18.37 24.88
CA LEU A 4 -30.97 18.07 24.10
C LEU A 4 -31.18 16.88 23.17
N LYS A 5 -30.92 17.16 21.88
CA LYS A 5 -30.38 16.34 20.80
C LYS A 5 -29.79 14.95 21.15
N ASN A 6 -29.96 14.07 20.15
CA ASN A 6 -29.03 13.05 19.67
C ASN A 6 -29.08 11.63 20.26
N THR A 7 -29.94 10.83 19.63
CA THR A 7 -29.66 9.52 19.02
C THR A 7 -28.18 9.07 19.07
N MET A 8 -27.87 8.06 19.88
CA MET A 8 -26.64 7.28 19.75
C MET A 8 -26.96 5.95 19.06
N LEU A 9 -26.51 5.79 17.81
CA LEU A 9 -26.46 4.50 17.13
C LEU A 9 -25.26 3.72 17.66
N ALA A 10 -25.52 2.61 18.35
CA ALA A 10 -24.51 1.62 18.74
C ALA A 10 -24.26 0.66 17.57
N ILE A 11 -23.12 0.80 16.89
CA ILE A 11 -22.69 -0.16 15.86
C ILE A 11 -21.75 -1.16 16.52
N ALA A 12 -22.25 -2.40 16.63
CA ALA A 12 -21.51 -3.56 17.08
C ALA A 12 -20.35 -3.85 16.12
N LEU A 13 -19.12 -3.62 16.58
CA LEU A 13 -17.90 -4.04 15.90
C LEU A 13 -17.63 -5.51 16.24
N VAL A 14 -18.15 -6.39 15.39
CA VAL A 14 -17.66 -7.77 15.26
C VAL A 14 -16.29 -7.67 14.60
N ALA A 15 -15.24 -7.46 15.39
CA ALA A 15 -13.87 -7.50 14.93
C ALA A 15 -13.40 -8.96 14.93
N GLY A 16 -13.60 -9.63 13.80
CA GLY A 16 -12.87 -10.85 13.48
C GLY A 16 -11.37 -10.58 13.53
N ILE A 17 -10.68 -11.40 14.30
CA ILE A 17 -9.22 -11.40 14.44
C ILE A 17 -8.56 -11.92 13.16
N SER A 18 -8.37 -11.05 12.17
CA SER A 18 -7.48 -11.32 11.04
C SER A 18 -6.82 -10.00 10.64
N GLY A 19 -5.48 -9.96 10.76
CA GLY A 19 -4.70 -8.73 10.83
C GLY A 19 -4.82 -7.78 9.63
N ALA A 20 -4.87 -6.50 9.96
CA ALA A 20 -4.41 -5.40 9.12
C ALA A 20 -4.11 -4.22 10.05
N PHE A 21 -2.97 -3.60 9.84
CA PHE A 21 -2.41 -2.46 10.57
C PHE A 21 -3.33 -1.25 10.47
N ALA A 22 -4.43 -1.22 11.22
CA ALA A 22 -5.40 -0.13 11.22
C ALA A 22 -5.32 0.67 12.53
N THR A 23 -4.14 1.21 12.82
CA THR A 23 -3.98 2.24 13.86
C THR A 23 -3.12 3.37 13.34
N LYS A 24 -3.74 4.32 12.64
CA LYS A 24 -3.57 5.74 12.98
C LYS A 24 -4.66 6.59 12.34
N VAL A 25 -5.62 6.93 13.18
CA VAL A 25 -6.71 7.86 12.92
C VAL A 25 -6.16 9.29 13.05
N ALA A 26 -6.40 10.09 12.01
CA ALA A 26 -6.74 11.52 12.01
C ALA A 26 -5.70 12.65 12.24
N ASN A 27 -4.39 12.43 12.41
CA ASN A 27 -3.44 13.55 12.32
C ASN A 27 -1.99 13.08 12.14
N SER A 28 -1.51 12.96 10.90
CA SER A 28 -0.08 12.75 10.64
C SER A 28 0.29 13.44 9.32
N PRO A 29 1.38 14.23 9.27
CA PRO A 29 1.92 14.72 8.01
C PRO A 29 2.21 13.49 7.14
N LYS A 30 1.96 13.59 5.83
CA LYS A 30 2.17 12.54 4.81
C LYS A 30 3.16 11.50 5.32
N VAL A 31 2.65 10.35 5.77
CA VAL A 31 3.50 9.22 6.16
C VAL A 31 4.34 8.97 4.94
N ASP A 32 5.66 9.12 5.05
CA ASP A 32 6.62 8.96 3.95
C ASP A 32 6.45 7.56 3.37
N GLU A 33 5.56 7.46 2.38
CA GLU A 33 5.23 6.21 1.74
C GLU A 33 6.52 5.72 1.07
N PRO A 34 6.98 4.50 1.41
CA PRO A 34 8.30 4.08 0.99
C PRO A 34 8.33 4.00 -0.54
N ARG A 35 9.26 4.75 -1.11
CA ARG A 35 9.51 4.81 -2.55
C ARG A 35 10.74 3.95 -2.82
N TYR A 36 10.71 3.28 -3.95
CA TYR A 36 11.70 2.30 -4.33
C TYR A 36 12.17 2.56 -5.76
N ASP A 37 13.42 2.22 -6.01
CA ASP A 37 13.98 2.13 -7.35
C ASP A 37 13.78 0.70 -7.84
N TRP A 38 12.85 0.54 -8.77
CA TRP A 38 12.40 -0.74 -9.29
C TRP A 38 13.22 -1.16 -10.49
N ASN A 39 13.47 -2.46 -10.59
CA ASN A 39 14.02 -3.12 -11.75
C ASN A 39 13.26 -4.43 -11.99
N GLY A 40 12.72 -4.58 -13.19
CA GLY A 40 12.01 -5.78 -13.57
C GLY A 40 11.42 -5.74 -14.96
N SER A 41 10.60 -6.74 -15.24
CA SER A 41 9.90 -6.88 -16.50
C SER A 41 8.49 -7.34 -16.24
N GLY A 42 7.53 -6.53 -16.69
CA GLY A 42 6.12 -6.84 -16.66
C GLY A 42 5.47 -6.76 -18.03
N PRO A 43 4.16 -7.06 -18.13
CA PRO A 43 3.42 -7.04 -19.39
C PRO A 43 3.35 -5.65 -20.04
N LEU A 44 3.39 -4.58 -19.24
CA LEU A 44 3.21 -3.20 -19.74
C LEU A 44 4.52 -2.44 -19.90
N TYR A 45 5.56 -2.82 -19.15
CA TYR A 45 6.85 -2.14 -19.17
C TYR A 45 7.97 -3.11 -18.77
N SER A 46 9.17 -2.87 -19.30
CA SER A 46 10.38 -3.59 -18.91
C SER A 46 11.51 -2.58 -18.80
N GLY A 47 12.26 -2.61 -17.71
CA GLY A 47 13.29 -1.61 -17.41
C GLY A 47 13.30 -1.21 -15.95
N THR A 48 13.82 -0.01 -15.67
CA THR A 48 13.88 0.56 -14.32
C THR A 48 12.80 1.63 -14.12
N LEU A 49 12.33 1.80 -12.88
CA LEU A 49 11.45 2.90 -12.45
C LEU A 49 11.95 3.45 -11.12
N ASP A 50 12.41 4.70 -11.12
CA ASP A 50 13.00 5.32 -9.93
C ASP A 50 11.96 6.05 -9.08
N ASP A 51 12.18 6.04 -7.76
CA ASP A 51 11.38 6.76 -6.77
C ASP A 51 9.86 6.51 -6.90
N LYS A 52 9.47 5.24 -7.07
CA LYS A 52 8.05 4.82 -7.16
C LYS A 52 7.60 4.04 -5.94
N THR A 53 6.38 4.28 -5.52
CA THR A 53 5.69 3.43 -4.54
C THR A 53 5.40 2.05 -5.14
N ILE A 54 5.06 1.09 -4.27
CA ILE A 54 4.66 -0.26 -4.70
C ILE A 54 3.49 -0.20 -5.67
N MET A 55 2.46 0.61 -5.38
CA MET A 55 1.28 0.75 -6.24
C MET A 55 1.61 1.35 -7.60
N GLU A 56 2.44 2.39 -7.64
CA GLU A 56 2.89 3.00 -8.91
C GLU A 56 3.68 2.00 -9.77
N ALA A 57 4.55 1.19 -9.16
CA ALA A 57 5.30 0.17 -9.87
C ALA A 57 4.42 -0.98 -10.37
N GLN A 58 3.44 -1.43 -9.58
CA GLN A 58 2.47 -2.44 -10.01
C GLN A 58 1.67 -1.98 -11.24
N ASP A 59 1.29 -0.72 -11.28
CA ASP A 59 0.55 -0.18 -12.42
C ASP A 59 1.44 0.02 -13.64
N ALA A 60 2.65 0.56 -13.46
CA ALA A 60 3.59 0.80 -14.55
C ALA A 60 4.10 -0.50 -15.21
N TYR A 61 4.45 -1.52 -14.41
CA TYR A 61 4.84 -2.83 -14.95
C TYR A 61 3.64 -3.68 -15.36
N GLY A 62 2.43 -3.41 -14.85
CA GLY A 62 1.23 -4.24 -15.05
C GLY A 62 1.20 -5.50 -14.19
N CYS A 63 1.88 -5.46 -13.04
CA CYS A 63 2.12 -6.63 -12.18
C CYS A 63 1.19 -6.64 -10.97
N LYS A 64 -0.02 -7.16 -11.18
CA LYS A 64 -1.12 -7.22 -10.18
C LYS A 64 -1.38 -8.64 -9.66
N GLY A 65 -0.34 -9.48 -9.60
CA GLY A 65 -0.47 -10.87 -9.16
C GLY A 65 0.38 -11.22 -7.96
N GLN A 66 0.54 -12.52 -7.71
CA GLN A 66 1.20 -13.05 -6.51
C GLN A 66 2.15 -14.24 -6.79
N THR A 67 2.26 -14.69 -8.04
CA THR A 67 2.89 -15.97 -8.37
C THR A 67 4.31 -15.81 -8.93
N ILE A 68 4.45 -15.06 -10.03
CA ILE A 68 5.73 -14.90 -10.73
C ILE A 68 6.38 -13.59 -10.33
N LYS A 69 7.65 -13.60 -9.92
CA LYS A 69 8.39 -12.36 -9.63
C LYS A 69 8.42 -11.48 -10.89
N CYS A 70 7.89 -10.26 -10.79
CA CYS A 70 7.87 -9.30 -11.90
C CYS A 70 8.98 -8.25 -11.79
N ALA A 71 9.03 -7.54 -10.67
CA ALA A 71 10.04 -6.52 -10.42
C ALA A 71 10.43 -6.50 -8.95
N ALA A 72 11.67 -6.12 -8.68
CA ALA A 72 12.17 -5.87 -7.34
C ALA A 72 12.53 -4.39 -7.21
N GLY A 73 12.20 -3.80 -6.08
CA GLY A 73 12.54 -2.43 -5.73
C GLY A 73 13.50 -2.39 -4.56
N GLU A 74 14.47 -1.48 -4.61
CA GLU A 74 15.32 -1.14 -3.45
C GLU A 74 14.89 0.23 -2.91
N ILE A 75 14.84 0.38 -1.59
CA ILE A 75 14.30 1.61 -0.99
C ILE A 75 15.16 2.81 -1.38
N SER A 76 14.53 3.83 -1.94
CA SER A 76 15.17 5.08 -2.34
C SER A 76 14.80 6.24 -1.43
N SER A 77 13.56 6.25 -0.92
CA SER A 77 13.12 7.23 0.07
C SER A 77 11.99 6.71 0.96
N GLY A 78 11.81 7.35 2.12
CA GLY A 78 10.78 7.00 3.11
C GLY A 78 11.20 5.92 4.12
N VAL A 79 10.22 5.47 4.92
CA VAL A 79 10.45 4.51 6.01
C VAL A 79 9.73 3.20 5.70
N GLY A 80 10.48 2.18 5.31
CA GLY A 80 9.93 0.89 4.91
C GLY A 80 10.97 -0.24 4.87
N ALA A 81 10.56 -1.39 4.34
CA ALA A 81 11.49 -2.50 4.11
C ALA A 81 12.57 -2.08 3.08
N PRO A 82 13.82 -2.51 3.21
CA PRO A 82 14.91 -2.09 2.31
C PRO A 82 14.74 -2.63 0.89
N LYS A 83 13.96 -3.69 0.72
CA LYS A 83 13.61 -4.28 -0.58
C LYS A 83 12.12 -4.56 -0.63
N ALA A 84 11.54 -4.31 -1.79
CA ALA A 84 10.17 -4.68 -2.14
C ALA A 84 10.17 -5.56 -3.40
N THR A 85 9.13 -6.35 -3.59
CA THR A 85 8.97 -7.18 -4.79
C THR A 85 7.50 -7.21 -5.18
N ILE A 86 7.24 -7.07 -6.48
CA ILE A 86 5.91 -7.18 -7.07
C ILE A 86 5.84 -8.41 -7.96
N PHE A 87 4.64 -8.97 -8.09
CA PHE A 87 4.42 -10.25 -8.74
C PHE A 87 3.36 -10.16 -9.84
N LEU A 88 3.42 -11.11 -10.78
CA LEU A 88 2.45 -11.36 -11.83
C LEU A 88 1.58 -12.57 -11.48
N ASN A 89 0.40 -12.61 -12.08
CA ASN A 89 -0.39 -13.83 -12.11
C ASN A 89 0.19 -14.73 -13.21
N ASP A 90 0.19 -16.03 -12.94
CA ASP A 90 0.52 -17.05 -13.94
C ASP A 90 -0.62 -17.17 -14.98
#